data_AF-A0AAV4DM01-F1
#
_entry.id   AF-A0AAV4DM01-F1
#
_cell.length_a   1.000
_cell.length_b   1.000
_cell.length_c   1.000
_cell.angle_alpha   90.00
_cell.angle_beta   90.00
_cell.angle_gamma   90.00
#
_symmetry.space_group_name_H-M   'P 1'
#
loop_
_entity.id
_entity.type
_entity.pdbx_description
1 polymer ?
#
loop_
_entity_poly.entity_id
_entity_poly.type
_entity_poly.pdbx_seq_one_letter_code
_entity_poly.pdbx_strand_id
1 'polypeptide(L)'
;MQGRRRFWIHPICKERGKTGKFRMLPQILADNEKCLAYFRMTKATFQNLLELCGPHIQKQNTNWRRAIPPIERLTVTLRYLATGNSFRSLAFSFRLVFRTVRCIVQETCVLIWTLLQPQFLLKPDAELWAKSADGYFSKWDFPNCIGSIDGKYIPLSQPPNSGSLYYNYEGLFSIVLLAVADASGDCWLLT
;
A
#
# COMPACT_ATOMS: atom_id res chain seq x y z
N MET A 1 27.46 -20.41 -13.37
CA MET A 1 26.97 -21.75 -12.97
C MET A 1 25.72 -21.59 -12.09
N GLN A 2 24.53 -21.90 -12.59
CA GLN A 2 23.31 -21.89 -11.76
C GLN A 2 23.29 -23.13 -10.87
N GLY A 3 23.40 -22.94 -9.55
CA GLY A 3 23.38 -24.04 -8.58
C GLY A 3 22.05 -24.82 -8.64
N ARG A 4 22.15 -26.15 -8.67
CA ARG A 4 21.00 -27.07 -8.61
C ARG A 4 20.17 -26.76 -7.37
N ARG A 5 18.88 -26.45 -7.52
CA ARG A 5 18.00 -26.13 -6.39
C ARG A 5 17.95 -27.31 -5.41
N ARG A 6 18.45 -27.12 -4.18
CA ARG A 6 18.37 -28.11 -3.08
C ARG A 6 16.93 -28.53 -2.76
N PHE A 7 15.98 -27.60 -2.86
CA PHE A 7 14.57 -27.85 -2.62
C PHE A 7 13.71 -27.16 -3.68
N TRP A 8 12.69 -27.86 -4.18
CA TRP A 8 11.67 -27.25 -5.02
C TRP A 8 10.80 -26.27 -4.21
N ILE A 9 10.36 -26.68 -3.01
CA ILE A 9 9.74 -25.82 -1.99
C ILE A 9 10.40 -26.12 -0.65
N HIS A 10 10.92 -25.09 0.02
CA HIS A 10 11.55 -25.23 1.33
C HIS A 10 10.55 -25.80 2.36
N PRO A 11 10.95 -26.72 3.27
CA PRO A 11 10.04 -27.34 4.25
C PRO A 11 9.20 -26.33 5.05
N ILE A 12 9.80 -25.22 5.49
CA ILE A 12 9.10 -24.14 6.21
C ILE A 12 7.91 -23.59 5.41
N CYS A 13 8.03 -23.48 4.09
CA CYS A 13 6.97 -22.97 3.21
C CYS A 13 5.89 -24.01 2.92
N LYS A 14 6.15 -25.32 3.11
CA LYS A 14 5.12 -26.37 2.98
C LYS A 14 4.06 -26.23 4.08
N GLU A 15 4.47 -25.73 5.25
CA GLU A 15 3.61 -25.51 6.42
C GLU A 15 2.74 -24.23 6.32
N ARG A 16 2.79 -23.47 5.21
CA ARG A 16 2.01 -22.24 4.99
C ARG A 16 0.50 -22.40 5.26
N GLY A 17 -0.07 -23.53 4.85
CA GLY A 17 -1.50 -23.79 5.04
C GLY A 17 -1.90 -24.07 6.49
N LYS A 18 -0.94 -24.45 7.33
CA LYS A 18 -1.17 -24.87 8.72
C LYS A 18 -0.82 -23.77 9.71
N THR A 19 0.28 -23.04 9.45
CA THR A 19 0.90 -22.10 10.40
C THR A 19 1.32 -20.79 9.71
N GLY A 20 1.59 -19.75 10.49
CA GLY A 20 1.99 -18.42 10.00
C GLY A 20 0.92 -17.35 10.16
N LYS A 21 1.29 -16.09 9.91
CA LYS A 21 0.42 -14.94 10.20
C LYS A 21 -0.89 -14.91 9.43
N PHE A 22 -0.94 -15.54 8.24
CA PHE A 22 -2.19 -15.61 7.47
C PHE A 22 -3.31 -16.36 8.21
N ARG A 23 -2.98 -17.32 9.08
CA ARG A 23 -3.98 -18.08 9.85
C ARG A 23 -4.68 -17.23 10.91
N MET A 24 -4.06 -16.14 11.35
CA MET A 24 -4.66 -15.18 12.28
C MET A 24 -5.66 -14.24 11.58
N LEU A 25 -5.68 -14.20 10.24
CA LEU A 25 -6.48 -13.23 9.50
C LEU A 25 -7.98 -13.27 9.85
N PRO A 26 -8.66 -14.43 9.96
CA PRO A 26 -10.08 -14.44 10.32
C PRO A 26 -10.37 -13.83 11.69
N GLN A 27 -9.47 -14.02 12.66
CA GLN A 27 -9.59 -13.45 14.01
C GLN A 27 -9.33 -11.94 13.98
N ILE A 28 -8.36 -11.49 13.18
CA ILE A 28 -8.10 -10.07 12.96
C ILE A 28 -9.31 -9.40 12.31
N LEU A 29 -9.88 -10.02 11.26
CA LEU A 29 -11.05 -9.51 10.53
C LEU A 29 -12.37 -9.61 11.32
N ALA A 30 -12.40 -10.32 12.45
CA ALA A 30 -13.55 -10.36 13.33
C ALA A 30 -13.65 -9.11 14.23
N ASP A 31 -12.51 -8.47 14.51
CA ASP A 31 -12.39 -7.35 15.44
C ASP A 31 -11.88 -6.09 14.72
N ASN A 32 -12.69 -5.04 14.70
CA ASN A 32 -12.33 -3.79 14.03
C ASN A 32 -11.11 -3.09 14.66
N GLU A 33 -10.90 -3.19 15.97
CA GLU A 33 -9.71 -2.61 16.61
C GLU A 33 -8.45 -3.34 16.19
N LYS A 34 -8.52 -4.68 16.11
CA LYS A 34 -7.39 -5.49 15.61
C LYS A 34 -7.15 -5.25 14.13
N CYS A 35 -8.20 -5.08 13.32
CA CYS A 35 -8.06 -4.67 11.92
C CYS A 35 -7.30 -3.35 11.80
N LEU A 36 -7.72 -2.33 12.55
CA LEU A 36 -7.08 -1.02 12.55
C LEU A 36 -5.63 -1.10 13.01
N ALA A 37 -5.35 -1.84 14.08
CA ALA A 37 -3.97 -2.04 14.55
C ALA A 37 -3.10 -2.82 13.56
N TYR A 38 -3.68 -3.76 12.81
CA TYR A 38 -2.92 -4.64 11.93
C TYR A 38 -2.73 -4.07 10.52
N PHE A 39 -3.75 -3.43 9.95
CA PHE A 39 -3.82 -2.92 8.58
C PHE A 39 -3.91 -1.39 8.46
N ARG A 40 -4.12 -0.66 9.56
CA ARG A 40 -4.45 0.78 9.56
C ARG A 40 -5.75 1.11 8.84
N MET A 41 -6.68 0.17 8.76
CA MET A 41 -8.01 0.34 8.16
C MET A 41 -9.03 -0.59 8.82
N THR A 42 -10.31 -0.29 8.64
CA THR A 42 -11.41 -1.12 9.13
C THR A 42 -11.59 -2.38 8.28
N LYS A 43 -12.33 -3.36 8.80
CA LYS A 43 -12.72 -4.56 8.04
C LYS A 43 -13.48 -4.20 6.77
N ALA A 44 -14.41 -3.25 6.84
CA ALA A 44 -15.22 -2.82 5.70
C ALA A 44 -14.32 -2.26 4.58
N THR A 45 -13.39 -1.37 4.92
CA THR A 45 -12.42 -0.83 3.95
C THR A 45 -11.55 -1.92 3.34
N PHE A 46 -11.10 -2.89 4.15
CA PHE A 46 -10.34 -4.04 3.65
C PHE A 46 -11.14 -4.89 2.66
N GLN A 47 -12.43 -5.14 2.95
CA GLN A 47 -13.32 -5.91 2.08
C GLN A 47 -13.58 -5.16 0.77
N ASN A 48 -13.89 -3.87 0.82
CA ASN A 48 -14.06 -3.04 -0.37
C ASN A 48 -12.80 -3.06 -1.26
N LEU A 49 -11.61 -2.94 -0.64
CA LEU A 49 -10.35 -3.01 -1.38
C LEU A 49 -10.10 -4.39 -1.99
N LEU A 50 -10.48 -5.46 -1.29
CA LEU A 50 -10.39 -6.83 -1.79
C LEU A 50 -11.34 -7.09 -2.95
N GLU A 51 -12.55 -6.52 -2.93
CA GLU A 51 -13.50 -6.61 -4.03
C GLU A 51 -12.98 -5.91 -5.28
N LEU A 52 -12.41 -4.71 -5.11
CA LEU A 52 -11.81 -3.94 -6.21
C LEU A 52 -10.56 -4.61 -6.78
N CYS A 53 -9.61 -5.03 -5.94
CA CYS A 53 -8.32 -5.56 -6.40
C CYS A 53 -8.35 -7.07 -6.68
N GLY A 54 -9.25 -7.81 -6.03
CA GLY A 54 -9.31 -9.27 -5.98
C GLY A 54 -9.26 -9.94 -7.34
N PRO A 55 -10.11 -9.54 -8.30
CA PRO A 55 -10.12 -10.10 -9.66
C PRO A 55 -8.77 -9.91 -10.38
N HIS A 56 -8.09 -8.78 -10.15
CA HIS A 56 -6.83 -8.43 -10.83
C HIS A 56 -5.60 -9.10 -10.21
N ILE A 57 -5.63 -9.41 -8.91
CA ILE A 57 -4.52 -10.07 -8.21
C ILE A 57 -4.64 -11.60 -8.17
N GLN A 58 -5.74 -12.16 -8.67
CA GLN A 58 -5.97 -13.60 -8.69
C GLN A 58 -5.03 -14.30 -9.66
N LYS A 59 -4.38 -15.37 -9.19
CA LYS A 59 -3.53 -16.24 -10.02
C LYS A 59 -4.18 -17.61 -10.15
N GLN A 60 -3.98 -18.25 -11.30
CA GLN A 60 -4.52 -19.57 -11.58
C GLN A 60 -3.79 -20.66 -10.79
N ASN A 61 -4.54 -21.64 -10.31
CA ASN A 61 -3.96 -22.85 -9.75
C ASN A 61 -3.37 -23.70 -10.88
N THR A 62 -2.22 -24.30 -10.63
CA THR A 62 -1.59 -25.24 -11.56
C THR A 62 -1.50 -26.62 -10.91
N ASN A 63 -1.37 -27.67 -11.72
CA ASN A 63 -1.15 -29.04 -11.24
C ASN A 63 0.12 -29.18 -10.37
N TRP A 64 1.05 -28.22 -10.49
CA TRP A 64 2.31 -28.22 -9.77
C TRP A 64 2.25 -27.45 -8.44
N ARG A 65 1.46 -26.38 -8.37
CA ARG A 65 1.38 -25.51 -7.19
C ARG A 65 0.06 -24.75 -7.11
N ARG A 66 -0.54 -24.76 -5.90
CA ARG A 66 -1.66 -23.88 -5.55
C ARG A 66 -1.21 -22.43 -5.48
N ALA A 67 -1.93 -21.56 -6.19
CA ALA A 67 -1.72 -20.13 -6.15
C ALA A 67 -1.93 -19.59 -4.74
N ILE A 68 -1.31 -18.44 -4.46
CA ILE A 68 -1.57 -17.68 -3.24
C ILE A 68 -2.88 -16.93 -3.49
N PRO A 69 -3.91 -17.11 -2.65
CA PRO A 69 -5.22 -16.52 -2.88
C PRO A 69 -5.16 -14.98 -2.81
N PRO A 70 -6.06 -14.26 -3.51
CA PRO A 70 -6.13 -12.81 -3.52
C PRO A 70 -6.07 -12.17 -2.13
N ILE A 71 -6.84 -12.70 -1.19
CA ILE A 71 -6.90 -12.20 0.19
C ILE A 71 -5.55 -12.30 0.91
N GLU A 72 -4.77 -13.37 0.70
CA GLU A 72 -3.43 -13.51 1.31
C GLU A 72 -2.45 -12.53 0.64
N ARG A 73 -2.53 -12.36 -0.69
CA ARG A 73 -1.70 -11.40 -1.42
C ARG A 73 -1.94 -9.98 -0.93
N LEU A 74 -3.21 -9.57 -0.81
CA LEU A 74 -3.59 -8.25 -0.28
C LEU A 74 -3.13 -8.08 1.17
N THR A 75 -3.32 -9.10 2.02
CA THR A 75 -2.89 -9.08 3.43
C THR A 75 -1.40 -8.84 3.56
N VAL A 76 -0.57 -9.51 2.75
CA VAL A 76 0.88 -9.34 2.77
C VAL A 76 1.27 -7.91 2.37
N THR A 77 0.65 -7.38 1.31
CA THR A 77 0.90 -6.02 0.83
C THR A 77 0.48 -4.96 1.84
N LEU A 78 -0.73 -5.04 2.39
CA LEU A 78 -1.20 -4.10 3.40
C LEU A 78 -0.36 -4.18 4.67
N ARG A 79 0.08 -5.38 5.08
CA ARG A 79 0.95 -5.50 6.25
C ARG A 79 2.31 -4.84 6.02
N TYR A 80 2.85 -4.92 4.80
CA TYR A 80 4.06 -4.20 4.42
C TYR A 80 3.85 -2.69 4.53
N LEU A 81 2.79 -2.15 3.92
CA LEU A 81 2.48 -0.72 3.93
C LEU A 81 2.21 -0.18 5.36
N ALA A 82 1.52 -0.96 6.20
CA ALA A 82 1.18 -0.56 7.56
C ALA A 82 2.36 -0.53 8.54
N THR A 83 3.46 -1.25 8.24
CA THR A 83 4.59 -1.40 9.18
C THR A 83 5.96 -0.99 8.66
N GLY A 84 6.15 -0.95 7.34
CA GLY A 84 7.49 -0.75 6.75
C GLY A 84 8.45 -1.93 6.97
N ASN A 85 7.96 -3.11 7.38
CA ASN A 85 8.80 -4.28 7.63
C ASN A 85 9.54 -4.76 6.37
N SER A 86 10.73 -5.34 6.54
CA SER A 86 11.47 -5.92 5.42
C SER A 86 10.74 -7.11 4.77
N PHE A 87 10.92 -7.27 3.46
CA PHE A 87 10.38 -8.43 2.73
C PHE A 87 10.87 -9.78 3.29
N ARG A 88 12.06 -9.84 3.90
CA ARG A 88 12.58 -11.05 4.55
C ARG A 88 11.77 -11.38 5.80
N SER A 89 11.48 -10.40 6.65
CA SER A 89 10.65 -10.58 7.84
C SER A 89 9.23 -11.06 7.48
N LEU A 90 8.63 -10.47 6.45
CA LEU A 90 7.33 -10.88 5.93
C LEU A 90 7.37 -12.30 5.34
N ALA A 91 8.42 -12.66 4.60
CA ALA A 91 8.60 -14.00 4.05
C ALA A 91 8.59 -15.08 5.15
N PHE A 92 9.32 -14.87 6.25
CA PHE A 92 9.27 -15.80 7.39
C PHE A 92 7.90 -15.80 8.08
N SER A 93 7.34 -14.61 8.33
CA SER A 93 6.05 -14.45 9.03
C SER A 93 4.88 -15.14 8.32
N PHE A 94 4.81 -15.00 6.99
CA PHE A 94 3.77 -15.57 6.14
C PHE A 94 4.17 -16.92 5.53
N ARG A 95 5.37 -17.43 5.84
CA ARG A 95 5.92 -18.68 5.28
C ARG A 95 5.91 -18.70 3.75
N LEU A 96 6.25 -17.54 3.18
CA LEU A 96 6.40 -17.33 1.75
C LEU A 96 7.88 -17.21 1.40
N VAL A 97 8.22 -17.45 0.13
CA VAL A 97 9.58 -17.22 -0.34
C VAL A 97 9.79 -15.71 -0.54
N PHE A 98 10.97 -15.19 -0.15
CA PHE A 98 11.33 -13.77 -0.29
C PHE A 98 10.96 -13.17 -1.65
N ARG A 99 11.35 -13.84 -2.74
CA ARG A 99 11.04 -13.37 -4.11
C ARG A 99 9.54 -13.26 -4.36
N THR A 100 8.76 -14.19 -3.83
CA THR A 100 7.29 -14.19 -3.97
C THR A 100 6.67 -13.02 -3.20
N VAL A 101 7.12 -12.73 -1.98
CA VAL A 101 6.65 -11.57 -1.21
C VAL A 101 6.94 -10.28 -1.96
N ARG A 102 8.17 -10.08 -2.45
CA ARG A 102 8.55 -8.91 -3.24
C ARG A 102 7.62 -8.73 -4.45
N CYS A 103 7.41 -9.79 -5.24
CA CYS A 103 6.53 -9.73 -6.41
C CYS A 103 5.08 -9.41 -6.01
N ILE A 104 4.55 -10.02 -4.95
CA ILE A 104 3.20 -9.73 -4.44
C ILE A 104 3.06 -8.24 -4.10
N VAL A 105 3.98 -7.72 -3.27
CA VAL A 105 3.90 -6.32 -2.83
C VAL A 105 3.97 -5.37 -4.02
N GLN A 106 4.92 -5.56 -4.92
CA GLN A 106 5.08 -4.70 -6.10
C GLN A 106 3.87 -4.76 -7.04
N GLU A 107 3.43 -5.96 -7.43
CA GLU A 107 2.28 -6.16 -8.31
C GLU A 107 1.01 -5.55 -7.70
N THR A 108 0.77 -5.78 -6.41
CA THR A 108 -0.44 -5.28 -5.73
C THR A 108 -0.38 -3.77 -5.50
N CYS A 109 0.77 -3.18 -5.16
CA CYS A 109 0.88 -1.71 -5.02
C CYS A 109 0.61 -0.99 -6.34
N VAL A 110 1.13 -1.50 -7.47
CA VAL A 110 0.85 -0.93 -8.80
C VAL A 110 -0.64 -1.00 -9.10
N LEU A 111 -1.28 -2.16 -8.86
CA LEU A 111 -2.71 -2.31 -9.09
C LEU A 111 -3.57 -1.40 -8.20
N ILE A 112 -3.22 -1.27 -6.91
CA ILE A 112 -3.90 -0.34 -5.99
C ILE A 112 -3.81 1.08 -6.54
N TRP A 113 -2.62 1.52 -6.96
CA TRP A 113 -2.43 2.84 -7.55
C TRP A 113 -3.28 3.03 -8.80
N THR A 114 -3.20 2.11 -9.77
CA THR A 114 -3.94 2.20 -11.04
C THR A 114 -5.45 2.24 -10.85
N LEU A 115 -5.99 1.51 -9.86
CA LEU A 115 -7.43 1.45 -9.62
C LEU A 115 -7.95 2.62 -8.77
N LEU A 116 -7.20 3.02 -7.73
CA LEU A 116 -7.67 4.02 -6.76
C LEU A 116 -7.29 5.46 -7.14
N GLN A 117 -6.14 5.68 -7.78
CA GLN A 117 -5.69 7.04 -8.11
C GLN A 117 -6.74 7.82 -8.91
N PRO A 118 -7.40 7.26 -9.95
CA PRO A 118 -8.40 8.00 -10.70
C PRO A 118 -9.70 8.30 -9.93
N GLN A 119 -9.98 7.54 -8.87
CA GLN A 119 -11.21 7.66 -8.08
C GLN A 119 -11.04 8.62 -6.90
N PHE A 120 -9.86 8.62 -6.28
CA PHE A 120 -9.62 9.32 -5.01
C PHE A 120 -8.65 10.49 -5.12
N LEU A 121 -7.85 10.56 -6.20
CA LEU A 121 -6.87 11.63 -6.43
C LEU A 121 -7.19 12.32 -7.75
N LEU A 122 -8.36 12.94 -7.78
CA LEU A 122 -8.87 13.66 -8.94
C LEU A 122 -7.93 14.81 -9.29
N LYS A 123 -7.78 15.05 -10.60
CA LYS A 123 -7.12 16.28 -11.07
C LYS A 123 -8.06 17.45 -10.78
N PRO A 124 -7.62 18.48 -10.05
CA PRO A 124 -8.47 19.61 -9.77
C PRO A 124 -8.85 20.35 -11.06
N ASP A 125 -10.10 20.76 -11.14
CA ASP A 125 -10.65 21.64 -12.17
C ASP A 125 -11.19 22.94 -11.55
N ALA A 126 -11.65 23.85 -12.40
CA ALA A 126 -12.14 25.15 -11.96
C ALA A 126 -13.36 25.04 -11.03
N GLU A 127 -14.20 24.02 -11.22
CA GLU A 127 -15.39 23.78 -10.40
C GLU A 127 -14.99 23.30 -9.00
N LEU A 128 -14.04 22.36 -8.91
CA LEU A 128 -13.50 21.90 -7.63
C LEU A 128 -12.86 23.03 -6.84
N TRP A 129 -12.11 23.91 -7.51
CA TRP A 129 -11.50 25.08 -6.88
C TRP A 129 -12.54 26.08 -6.36
N ALA A 130 -13.57 26.39 -7.14
CA ALA A 130 -14.65 27.27 -6.71
C ALA A 130 -15.37 26.69 -5.48
N LYS A 131 -15.71 25.40 -5.53
CA LYS A 131 -16.35 24.69 -4.41
C LYS A 131 -15.47 24.69 -3.16
N SER A 132 -14.16 24.49 -3.31
CA SER A 132 -13.24 24.57 -2.17
C SER A 132 -13.19 25.98 -1.59
N ALA A 133 -13.10 27.02 -2.42
CA ALA A 133 -13.11 28.42 -1.98
C ALA A 133 -14.37 28.79 -1.20
N ASP A 134 -15.54 28.38 -1.69
CA ASP A 134 -16.81 28.57 -0.99
C ASP A 134 -16.84 27.82 0.34
N GLY A 135 -16.27 26.61 0.38
CA GLY A 135 -16.17 25.80 1.59
C GLY A 135 -15.28 26.43 2.66
N TYR A 136 -14.13 26.99 2.27
CA TYR A 136 -13.23 27.71 3.19
C TYR A 136 -13.88 28.98 3.71
N PHE A 137 -14.53 29.74 2.84
CA PHE A 137 -15.25 30.94 3.24
C PHE A 137 -16.37 30.61 4.24
N SER A 138 -17.20 29.60 3.94
CA SER A 138 -18.35 29.25 4.77
C SER A 138 -17.97 28.66 6.15
N LYS A 139 -16.88 27.88 6.22
CA LYS A 139 -16.46 27.21 7.47
C LYS A 139 -15.51 28.06 8.32
N TRP A 140 -14.68 28.88 7.68
CA TRP A 140 -13.53 29.51 8.31
C TRP A 140 -13.39 31.02 8.04
N ASP A 141 -14.35 31.62 7.32
CA ASP A 141 -14.30 33.02 6.89
C ASP A 141 -12.99 33.37 6.14
N PHE A 142 -12.48 32.42 5.37
CA PHE A 142 -11.21 32.54 4.66
C PHE A 142 -11.45 32.59 3.14
N PRO A 143 -11.62 33.80 2.57
CA PRO A 143 -12.05 33.96 1.18
C PRO A 143 -10.97 33.53 0.17
N ASN A 144 -11.41 33.06 -1.00
CA ASN A 144 -10.55 32.67 -2.14
C ASN A 144 -9.51 31.58 -1.86
N CYS A 145 -9.68 30.79 -0.79
CA CYS A 145 -8.79 29.69 -0.47
C CYS A 145 -9.21 28.40 -1.17
N ILE A 146 -8.39 27.92 -2.09
CA ILE A 146 -8.71 26.73 -2.89
C ILE A 146 -8.16 25.43 -2.30
N GLY A 147 -7.44 25.49 -1.18
CA GLY A 147 -6.88 24.32 -0.54
C GLY A 147 -5.75 24.64 0.45
N SER A 148 -5.54 23.72 1.39
CA SER A 148 -4.41 23.73 2.31
C SER A 148 -3.36 22.73 1.83
N ILE A 149 -2.12 23.19 1.66
CA ILE A 149 -1.01 22.37 1.16
C ILE A 149 -0.17 21.92 2.35
N ASP A 150 0.16 20.63 2.37
CA ASP A 150 1.16 20.08 3.29
C ASP A 150 2.11 19.12 2.56
N GLY A 151 3.31 18.97 3.12
CA GLY A 151 4.39 18.20 2.54
C GLY A 151 4.99 17.21 3.53
N LYS A 152 5.34 16.02 3.05
CA LYS A 152 6.07 15.02 3.84
C LYS A 152 7.30 14.53 3.10
N TYR A 153 8.44 14.61 3.78
CA TYR A 153 9.65 13.92 3.34
C TYR A 153 9.47 12.41 3.53
N ILE A 154 9.62 11.66 2.44
CA ILE A 154 9.66 10.20 2.45
C ILE A 154 11.12 9.79 2.30
N PRO A 155 11.74 9.23 3.35
CA PRO A 155 13.11 8.76 3.29
C PRO A 155 13.27 7.65 2.26
N LEU A 156 14.41 7.64 1.57
CA LEU A 156 14.74 6.64 0.58
C LEU A 156 16.20 6.21 0.69
N SER A 157 16.48 4.98 0.28
CA SER A 157 17.86 4.57 0.03
C SER A 157 18.36 5.27 -1.22
N GLN A 158 19.59 5.79 -1.20
CA GLN A 158 20.20 6.48 -2.32
C GLN A 158 20.00 5.68 -3.63
N PRO A 159 19.31 6.25 -4.63
CA PRO A 159 19.10 5.57 -5.88
C PRO A 159 20.44 5.45 -6.64
N PRO A 160 20.64 4.36 -7.40
CA PRO A 160 21.85 4.20 -8.19
C PRO A 160 22.03 5.40 -9.13
N ASN A 161 23.24 5.95 -9.19
CA ASN A 161 23.61 7.07 -10.07
C ASN A 161 22.80 8.36 -9.84
N SER A 162 22.21 8.58 -8.66
CA SER A 162 21.41 9.79 -8.38
C SER A 162 22.22 11.03 -8.05
N GLY A 163 23.52 10.89 -7.73
CA GLY A 163 24.30 11.98 -7.11
C GLY A 163 23.56 12.55 -5.90
N SER A 164 23.43 13.87 -5.84
CA SER A 164 22.70 14.61 -4.80
C SER A 164 21.23 14.92 -5.14
N LEU A 165 20.67 14.38 -6.23
CA LEU A 165 19.31 14.74 -6.71
C LEU A 165 18.21 14.55 -5.65
N TYR A 166 18.34 13.54 -4.80
CA TYR A 166 17.40 13.25 -3.71
C TYR A 166 17.98 13.59 -2.34
N TYR A 167 19.15 14.23 -2.28
CA TYR A 167 19.83 14.55 -1.03
C TYR A 167 19.30 15.87 -0.48
N ASN A 168 18.63 15.82 0.67
CA ASN A 168 18.03 16.98 1.31
C ASN A 168 19.04 17.70 2.21
N TYR A 169 18.66 18.88 2.72
CA TYR A 169 19.49 19.69 3.60
C TYR A 169 19.75 19.05 4.98
N GLU A 170 18.92 18.09 5.39
CA GLU A 170 19.08 17.31 6.62
C GLU A 170 20.10 16.17 6.49
N GLY A 171 20.74 16.05 5.32
CA GLY A 171 21.74 15.01 5.07
C GLY A 171 21.14 13.64 4.79
N LEU A 172 19.87 13.57 4.41
CA LEU A 172 19.16 12.33 4.09
C LEU A 172 18.72 12.31 2.63
N PHE A 173 18.70 11.11 2.05
CA PHE A 173 18.05 10.91 0.77
C PHE A 173 16.53 10.82 0.98
N SER A 174 15.74 11.65 0.29
CA SER A 174 14.28 11.68 0.40
C SER A 174 13.58 12.22 -0.85
N ILE A 175 12.29 11.91 -0.99
CA ILE A 175 11.37 12.58 -1.92
C ILE A 175 10.34 13.39 -1.11
N VAL A 176 9.87 14.49 -1.66
CA VAL A 176 8.78 15.27 -1.08
C VAL A 176 7.46 14.77 -1.65
N LEU A 177 6.56 14.33 -0.77
CA LEU A 177 5.16 14.11 -1.10
C LEU A 177 4.39 15.38 -0.75
N LEU A 178 3.77 16.03 -1.73
CA LEU A 178 2.87 17.19 -1.52
C LEU A 178 1.43 16.77 -1.74
N ALA A 179 0.55 17.15 -0.82
CA ALA A 179 -0.88 16.97 -0.95
C ALA A 179 -1.60 18.28 -0.67
N VAL A 180 -2.70 18.51 -1.37
CA VAL A 180 -3.63 19.61 -1.10
C VAL A 180 -4.91 19.02 -0.58
N ALA A 181 -5.44 19.55 0.53
CA ALA A 181 -6.76 19.22 1.04
C ALA A 181 -7.72 20.39 0.81
N ASP A 182 -8.97 20.10 0.48
CA ASP A 182 -10.04 21.09 0.47
C ASP A 182 -10.56 21.41 1.89
N ALA A 183 -11.56 22.31 1.96
CA ALA A 183 -12.22 22.66 3.20
C ALA A 183 -12.97 21.50 3.89
N SER A 184 -13.17 20.37 3.21
CA SER A 184 -13.87 19.16 3.70
C SER A 184 -12.91 18.03 4.05
N GLY A 185 -11.63 18.15 3.72
CA GLY A 185 -10.61 17.13 3.94
C GLY A 185 -10.38 16.19 2.75
N ASP A 186 -11.04 16.42 1.62
CA ASP A 186 -10.78 15.68 0.38
C ASP A 186 -9.45 16.15 -0.22
N CYS A 187 -8.61 15.20 -0.62
CA CYS A 187 -7.23 15.47 -1.01
C CYS A 187 -6.95 15.20 -2.49
N TRP A 188 -6.11 16.03 -3.11
CA TRP A 188 -5.48 15.73 -4.40
C TRP A 188 -3.96 15.90 -4.32
N LEU A 189 -3.25 15.19 -5.20
CA LEU A 189 -1.79 15.31 -5.29
C LEU A 189 -1.42 16.41 -6.28
N LEU A 190 -0.37 17.16 -5.93
CA LEU A 190 0.36 17.98 -6.87
C LEU A 190 1.42 17.09 -7.52
N THR A 191 1.13 16.62 -8.73
CA THR A 191 2.08 15.84 -9.56
C THR A 191 2.74 16.71 -10.61
#